data_AF-A0A1J9Q981-F1
#
_entry.id   AF-A0A1J9Q981-F1
#
_cell.length_a   1.000
_cell.length_b   1.000
_cell.length_c   1.000
_cell.angle_alpha   90.00
_cell.angle_beta   90.00
_cell.angle_gamma   90.00
#
_symmetry.space_group_name_H-M   'P 1'
#
loop_
_entity.id
_entity.type
_entity.pdbx_description
1 polymer ?
#
loop_
_entity_poly.entity_id
_entity_poly.type
_entity_poly.pdbx_seq_one_letter_code
_entity_poly.pdbx_strand_id
1 'polypeptide(L)'
;MKKARKEDAKLQRAILREEKDAAAAERRLQHEEARKAAAQRREKDKVAKKAQRLIEKELRDLKKVQQQKKKEERVAIRHEARLTKQARASPTKQPSKRATTAPKPPSKPIPPSKSGNQMSKQLGKEDLNETLPSPLHGELHCSTSSNLRVSRSGRIIKPNNRLLK
;
A
#
# COMPACT_ATOMS: atom_id res chain seq x y z
N MET A 1 14.60 -69.12 -35.73
CA MET A 1 14.79 -67.72 -36.19
C MET A 1 13.71 -66.74 -35.72
N LYS A 2 12.40 -66.96 -35.94
CA LYS A 2 11.35 -65.95 -35.60
C LYS A 2 11.12 -65.70 -34.09
N LYS A 3 11.39 -66.67 -33.21
CA LYS A 3 11.22 -66.53 -31.75
C LYS A 3 12.30 -65.63 -31.13
N ALA A 4 13.58 -65.88 -31.45
CA ALA A 4 14.71 -65.08 -30.98
C ALA A 4 14.58 -63.58 -31.30
N ARG A 5 14.12 -63.22 -32.51
CA ARG A 5 13.90 -61.81 -32.90
C ARG A 5 12.80 -61.11 -32.07
N LYS A 6 11.80 -61.86 -31.60
CA LYS A 6 10.72 -61.30 -30.76
C LYS A 6 11.18 -61.08 -29.32
N GLU A 7 12.04 -61.95 -28.81
CA GLU A 7 12.63 -61.81 -27.48
C GLU A 7 13.61 -60.64 -27.44
N ASP A 8 14.47 -60.52 -28.45
CA ASP A 8 15.37 -59.38 -28.60
C ASP A 8 14.63 -58.04 -28.66
N ALA A 9 13.56 -57.95 -29.46
CA ALA A 9 12.73 -56.74 -29.51
C ALA A 9 12.02 -56.42 -28.17
N LYS A 10 11.71 -57.42 -27.34
CA LYS A 10 11.17 -57.21 -25.99
C LYS A 10 12.25 -56.67 -25.05
N LEU A 11 13.46 -57.21 -25.12
CA LEU A 11 14.60 -56.75 -24.33
C LEU A 11 14.96 -55.30 -24.66
N GLN A 12 15.06 -54.95 -25.95
CA GLN A 12 15.32 -53.56 -26.37
C GLN A 12 14.25 -52.58 -25.86
N ARG A 13 12.98 -52.99 -25.86
CA ARG A 13 11.89 -52.17 -25.31
C ARG A 13 11.98 -52.03 -23.79
N ALA A 14 12.42 -53.04 -23.07
CA ALA A 14 12.61 -52.99 -21.62
C ALA A 14 13.75 -52.03 -21.27
N ILE A 15 14.90 -52.15 -21.94
CA ILE A 15 16.06 -51.27 -21.77
C ILE A 15 15.67 -49.80 -22.03
N LEU A 16 15.00 -49.53 -23.15
CA LEU A 16 14.53 -48.16 -23.47
C LEU A 16 13.52 -47.60 -22.46
N ARG A 17 12.76 -48.44 -21.75
CA ARG A 17 11.85 -47.97 -20.69
C ARG A 17 12.63 -47.63 -19.44
N GLU A 18 13.53 -48.51 -19.04
CA GLU A 18 14.37 -48.31 -17.85
C GLU A 18 15.26 -47.07 -17.99
N GLU A 19 15.87 -46.84 -19.17
CA GLU A 19 16.62 -45.62 -19.45
C GLU A 19 15.77 -44.35 -19.33
N LYS A 20 14.52 -44.39 -19.82
CA LYS A 20 13.61 -43.25 -19.72
C LYS A 20 13.17 -42.99 -18.29
N ASP A 21 12.91 -44.05 -17.53
CA ASP A 21 12.50 -43.94 -16.13
C ASP A 21 13.66 -43.43 -15.26
N ALA A 22 14.88 -43.89 -15.50
CA ALA A 22 16.09 -43.37 -14.86
C ALA A 22 16.29 -41.87 -15.17
N ALA A 23 16.21 -41.47 -16.44
CA ALA A 23 16.32 -40.06 -16.84
C ALA A 23 15.19 -39.19 -16.24
N ALA A 24 13.97 -39.74 -16.12
CA ALA A 24 12.86 -39.05 -15.49
C ALA A 24 13.07 -38.89 -13.98
N ALA A 25 13.63 -39.89 -13.30
CA ALA A 25 13.96 -39.83 -11.88
C ALA A 25 15.04 -38.77 -11.61
N GLU A 26 16.10 -38.73 -12.40
CA GLU A 26 17.16 -37.71 -12.29
C GLU A 26 16.60 -36.28 -12.44
N ARG A 27 15.74 -36.06 -13.44
CA ARG A 27 15.07 -34.76 -13.64
C ARG A 27 14.20 -34.36 -12.45
N ARG A 28 13.50 -35.32 -11.83
CA ARG A 28 12.70 -35.05 -10.64
C ARG A 28 13.58 -34.62 -9.46
N LEU A 29 14.69 -35.32 -9.23
CA LEU A 29 15.64 -34.99 -8.18
C LEU A 29 16.20 -33.57 -8.38
N GLN A 30 16.68 -33.25 -9.58
CA GLN A 30 17.19 -31.91 -9.91
C GLN A 30 16.13 -30.82 -9.69
N HIS A 31 14.89 -31.07 -10.12
CA HIS A 31 13.80 -30.11 -9.95
C HIS A 31 13.40 -29.93 -8.48
N GLU A 32 13.40 -30.98 -7.68
CA GLU A 32 13.16 -30.90 -6.23
C GLU A 32 14.26 -30.13 -5.51
N GLU A 33 15.53 -30.36 -5.88
CA GLU A 33 16.66 -29.61 -5.35
C GLU A 33 16.56 -28.13 -5.71
N ALA A 34 16.28 -27.81 -6.98
CA ALA A 34 16.06 -26.44 -7.43
C ALA A 34 14.89 -25.77 -6.68
N ARG A 35 13.79 -26.51 -6.43
CA ARG A 35 12.67 -26.02 -5.62
C ARG A 35 13.07 -25.73 -4.18
N LYS A 36 13.81 -26.62 -3.54
CA LYS A 36 14.31 -26.43 -2.16
C LYS A 36 15.23 -25.20 -2.08
N ALA A 37 16.18 -25.07 -3.02
CA ALA A 37 17.06 -23.91 -3.08
C ALA A 37 16.30 -22.60 -3.29
N ALA A 38 15.31 -22.60 -4.19
CA ALA A 38 14.45 -21.43 -4.43
C ALA A 38 13.59 -21.07 -3.21
N ALA A 39 13.05 -22.07 -2.50
CA ALA A 39 12.28 -21.85 -1.28
C ALA A 39 13.15 -21.19 -0.19
N GLN A 40 14.35 -21.71 0.05
CA GLN A 40 15.28 -21.14 1.03
C GLN A 40 15.68 -19.70 0.69
N ARG A 41 15.93 -19.40 -0.59
CA ARG A 41 16.21 -18.01 -1.03
C ARG A 41 15.04 -17.09 -0.74
N ARG A 42 13.81 -17.52 -1.05
CA ARG A 42 12.60 -16.74 -0.78
C ARG A 42 12.39 -16.46 0.71
N GLU A 43 12.69 -17.41 1.58
CA GLU A 43 12.59 -17.20 3.03
C GLU A 43 13.60 -16.19 3.53
N LYS A 44 14.86 -16.30 3.09
CA LYS A 44 15.90 -15.31 3.40
C LYS A 44 15.50 -13.91 2.93
N ASP A 45 15.01 -13.80 1.69
CA ASP A 45 14.56 -12.53 1.11
C ASP A 45 13.35 -11.94 1.87
N LYS A 46 12.41 -12.78 2.33
CA LYS A 46 11.28 -12.31 3.15
C LYS A 46 11.76 -11.69 4.45
N VAL A 47 12.70 -12.33 5.14
CA VAL A 47 13.27 -11.82 6.39
C VAL A 47 14.02 -10.51 6.14
N ALA A 48 14.87 -10.47 5.12
CA ALA A 48 15.61 -9.25 4.74
C ALA A 48 14.68 -8.08 4.41
N LYS A 49 13.63 -8.32 3.59
CA LYS A 49 12.63 -7.30 3.27
C LYS A 49 11.84 -6.84 4.49
N LYS A 50 11.53 -7.76 5.42
CA LYS A 50 10.85 -7.39 6.68
C LYS A 50 11.74 -6.48 7.53
N ALA A 51 13.02 -6.81 7.68
CA ALA A 51 13.97 -5.99 8.42
C ALA A 51 14.12 -4.59 7.77
N GLN A 52 14.28 -4.53 6.45
CA GLN A 52 14.36 -3.26 5.73
C GLN A 52 13.12 -2.39 5.93
N ARG A 53 11.92 -2.98 5.88
CA ARG A 53 10.67 -2.25 6.12
C ARG A 53 10.57 -1.68 7.53
N LEU A 54 11.09 -2.39 8.54
CA LEU A 54 11.12 -1.90 9.92
C LEU A 54 12.04 -0.67 10.03
N ILE A 55 13.25 -0.75 9.48
CA ILE A 55 14.19 0.36 9.45
C ILE A 55 13.59 1.58 8.73
N GLU A 56 12.99 1.37 7.56
CA GLU A 56 12.33 2.46 6.82
C GLU A 56 11.18 3.09 7.60
N LYS A 57 10.40 2.28 8.33
CA LYS A 57 9.32 2.78 9.18
C LYS A 57 9.87 3.66 10.30
N GLU A 58 10.89 3.17 11.01
CA GLU A 58 11.54 3.93 12.09
C GLU A 58 12.12 5.25 11.59
N LEU A 59 12.82 5.24 10.44
CA LEU A 59 13.35 6.47 9.83
C LEU A 59 12.24 7.46 9.48
N ARG A 60 11.12 6.99 8.93
CA ARG A 60 9.97 7.85 8.62
C ARG A 60 9.37 8.45 9.89
N ASP A 61 9.23 7.66 10.95
CA ASP A 61 8.62 8.12 12.19
C ASP A 61 9.54 9.11 12.94
N LEU A 62 10.85 8.85 12.97
CA LEU A 62 11.85 9.80 13.47
C LEU A 62 11.79 11.13 12.70
N LYS A 63 11.70 11.07 11.37
CA LYS A 63 11.59 12.27 10.52
C LYS A 63 10.32 13.07 10.83
N LYS A 64 9.18 12.40 11.06
CA LYS A 64 7.92 13.07 11.45
C LYS A 64 8.08 13.78 12.79
N VAL A 65 8.67 13.12 13.79
CA VAL A 65 8.89 13.71 15.12
C VAL A 65 9.80 14.94 15.01
N GLN A 66 10.90 14.85 14.27
CA GLN A 66 11.78 16.02 14.05
C GLN A 66 11.07 17.15 13.31
N GLN A 67 10.26 16.83 12.31
CA GLN A 67 9.51 17.84 11.57
C GLN A 67 8.46 18.54 12.44
N GLN A 68 7.82 17.79 13.35
CA GLN A 68 6.85 18.34 14.30
C GLN A 68 7.54 19.29 15.29
N LYS A 69 8.67 18.88 15.88
CA LYS A 69 9.49 19.75 16.75
C LYS A 69 9.88 21.06 16.07
N LYS A 70 10.35 21.00 14.81
CA LYS A 70 10.69 22.20 14.02
C LYS A 70 9.48 23.10 13.76
N LYS A 71 8.27 22.55 13.62
CA LYS A 71 7.06 23.35 13.46
C LYS A 71 6.69 24.06 14.76
N GLU A 72 6.75 23.37 15.88
CA GLU A 72 6.48 23.93 17.21
C GLU A 72 7.46 25.06 17.55
N GLU A 73 8.75 24.85 17.29
CA GLU A 73 9.79 25.87 17.48
C GLU A 73 9.51 27.12 16.63
N ARG A 74 9.15 26.95 15.36
CA ARG A 74 8.77 28.08 14.48
C ARG A 74 7.55 28.83 14.99
N VAL A 75 6.57 28.14 15.56
CA VAL A 75 5.39 28.77 16.16
C VAL A 75 5.78 29.55 17.40
N ALA A 76 6.62 28.99 18.27
CA ALA A 76 7.13 29.66 19.47
C ALA A 76 7.90 30.94 19.11
N ILE A 77 8.85 30.87 18.17
CA ILE A 77 9.62 32.03 17.69
C ILE A 77 8.68 33.12 17.15
N ARG A 78 7.67 32.76 16.35
CA ARG A 78 6.69 33.72 15.82
C ARG A 78 5.85 34.36 16.92
N HIS A 79 5.47 33.59 17.93
CA HIS A 79 4.70 34.07 19.07
C HIS A 79 5.51 35.08 19.88
N GLU A 80 6.76 34.75 20.21
CA GLU A 80 7.68 35.65 20.91
C GLU A 80 7.93 36.95 20.11
N ALA A 81 8.16 36.83 18.79
CA ALA A 81 8.29 37.98 17.91
C ALA A 81 7.03 38.87 17.89
N ARG A 82 5.83 38.28 18.07
CA ARG A 82 4.57 39.04 18.17
C ARG A 82 4.46 39.78 19.50
N LEU A 83 4.80 39.12 20.61
CA LEU A 83 4.79 39.73 21.95
C LEU A 83 5.78 40.89 22.02
N THR A 84 7.00 40.72 21.53
CA THR A 84 8.02 41.78 21.50
C THR A 84 7.61 42.96 20.63
N LYS A 85 6.96 42.73 19.48
CA LYS A 85 6.37 43.80 18.66
C LYS A 85 5.27 44.56 19.39
N GLN A 86 4.39 43.85 20.12
CA GLN A 86 3.34 44.50 20.91
C GLN A 86 3.91 45.33 22.07
N ALA A 87 4.94 44.83 22.76
CA ALA A 87 5.63 45.57 23.82
C ALA A 87 6.27 46.86 23.28
N ARG A 88 6.90 46.81 22.09
CA ARG A 88 7.45 47.98 21.39
C ARG A 88 6.38 48.93 20.86
N ALA A 89 5.15 48.45 20.66
CA ALA A 89 4.01 49.25 20.19
C ALA A 89 3.17 49.85 21.33
N SER A 90 3.60 49.70 22.59
CA SER A 90 2.99 50.39 23.73
C SER A 90 3.06 51.92 23.53
N PRO A 91 2.01 52.68 23.91
CA PRO A 91 1.70 53.93 23.25
C PRO A 91 2.47 55.11 23.86
N THR A 92 3.46 55.64 23.16
CA THR A 92 3.71 57.09 23.16
C THR A 92 2.71 57.76 22.22
N LYS A 93 1.42 57.65 22.54
CA LYS A 93 0.39 58.50 21.95
C LYS A 93 -0.32 59.25 23.07
N GLN A 94 0.30 60.36 23.46
CA GLN A 94 -0.43 61.45 24.10
C GLN A 94 -1.62 61.79 23.17
N PRO A 95 -2.86 61.89 23.67
CA PRO A 95 -3.97 62.34 22.86
C PRO A 95 -3.69 63.79 22.44
N SER A 96 -3.45 64.01 21.16
CA SER A 96 -3.31 65.36 20.60
C SER A 96 -4.62 66.10 20.79
N LYS A 97 -4.60 67.17 21.60
CA LYS A 97 -5.73 68.09 21.74
C LYS A 97 -5.79 68.98 20.49
N ARG A 98 -6.94 68.94 19.80
CA ARG A 98 -7.39 69.71 18.59
C ARG A 98 -7.40 68.83 17.34
N ALA A 99 -8.44 68.82 16.50
CA ALA A 99 -9.40 69.88 16.23
C ALA A 99 -10.82 69.33 16.01
N THR A 100 -11.82 70.11 16.46
CA THR A 100 -13.20 70.02 16.04
C THR A 100 -13.29 70.35 14.56
N THR A 101 -13.46 69.36 13.69
CA THR A 101 -13.95 69.56 12.33
C THR A 101 -15.07 68.55 12.02
N ALA A 102 -16.11 69.09 11.40
CA ALA A 102 -17.48 68.57 11.27
C ALA A 102 -17.60 67.14 10.69
N PRO A 103 -18.69 66.42 11.01
CA PRO A 103 -18.95 65.10 10.44
C PRO A 103 -19.27 65.21 8.94
N LYS A 104 -18.54 64.44 8.11
CA LYS A 104 -18.89 64.21 6.70
C LYS A 104 -20.08 63.25 6.58
N PRO A 105 -20.94 63.38 5.56
CA PRO A 105 -22.13 62.56 5.39
C PRO A 105 -21.80 61.09 5.04
N PRO A 106 -22.70 60.14 5.34
CA PRO A 106 -22.46 58.72 5.13
C PRO A 106 -22.38 58.36 3.64
N SER A 107 -21.27 57.76 3.23
CA SER A 107 -21.14 57.12 1.92
C SER A 107 -21.87 55.78 1.89
N LYS A 108 -22.46 55.49 0.73
CA LYS A 108 -23.37 54.37 0.42
C LYS A 108 -22.77 52.98 0.77
N PRO A 109 -23.62 51.96 1.03
CA PRO A 109 -23.15 50.61 1.35
C PRO A 109 -22.46 49.91 0.17
N ILE A 110 -21.35 49.24 0.49
CA ILE A 110 -20.60 48.35 -0.40
C ILE A 110 -21.38 47.03 -0.50
N PRO A 111 -21.66 46.47 -1.70
CA PRO A 111 -22.32 45.18 -1.80
C PRO A 111 -21.38 44.04 -1.35
N PRO A 112 -21.89 42.97 -0.71
CA PRO A 112 -21.07 41.90 -0.20
C PRO A 112 -20.41 41.10 -1.34
N SER A 113 -19.09 40.98 -1.27
CA SER A 113 -18.31 40.07 -2.09
C SER A 113 -18.63 38.62 -1.70
N LYS A 114 -19.07 37.81 -2.67
CA LYS A 114 -19.26 36.37 -2.50
C LYS A 114 -17.89 35.69 -2.44
N SER A 115 -17.36 35.45 -1.24
CA SER A 115 -16.26 34.51 -1.07
C SER A 115 -16.81 33.09 -0.91
N GLY A 116 -16.48 32.24 -1.88
CA GLY A 116 -16.91 30.85 -1.94
C GLY A 116 -16.34 30.02 -0.79
N ASN A 117 -17.24 29.36 -0.07
CA ASN A 117 -16.92 28.39 0.96
C ASN A 117 -16.42 27.10 0.27
N GLN A 118 -15.12 26.81 0.32
CA GLN A 118 -14.62 25.48 -0.02
C GLN A 118 -14.48 24.65 1.26
N MET A 119 -15.39 23.69 1.36
CA MET A 119 -15.49 22.64 2.36
C MET A 119 -14.15 21.90 2.55
N SER A 120 -13.56 22.02 3.74
CA SER A 120 -12.54 21.10 4.22
C SER A 120 -13.22 19.87 4.83
N LYS A 121 -13.16 18.73 4.15
CA LYS A 121 -13.56 17.44 4.75
C LYS A 121 -12.44 16.96 5.68
N GLN A 122 -12.76 16.93 6.97
CA GLN A 122 -11.95 16.35 8.03
C GLN A 122 -11.87 14.82 7.91
N LEU A 123 -10.75 14.29 8.42
CA LEU A 123 -10.50 12.88 8.67
C LEU A 123 -11.53 12.29 9.65
N GLY A 124 -12.01 11.08 9.35
CA GLY A 124 -12.44 10.11 10.35
C GLY A 124 -11.39 9.01 10.46
N LYS A 125 -10.73 8.93 11.62
CA LYS A 125 -10.03 7.74 12.08
C LYS A 125 -10.95 7.08 13.10
N GLU A 126 -11.23 5.79 12.94
CA GLU A 126 -11.74 4.96 14.02
C GLU A 126 -10.83 3.73 14.11
N ASP A 127 -10.06 3.68 15.19
CA ASP A 127 -9.42 2.47 15.70
C ASP A 127 -10.41 1.85 16.70
N LEU A 128 -10.82 0.60 16.48
CA LEU A 128 -11.32 -0.27 17.54
C LEU A 128 -10.71 -1.67 17.39
N ASN A 129 -10.21 -2.12 18.52
CA ASN A 129 -9.42 -3.31 18.78
C ASN A 129 -10.30 -4.57 18.94
N GLU A 130 -9.63 -5.71 18.74
CA GLU A 130 -9.88 -7.02 19.35
C GLU A 130 -11.11 -7.84 18.94
N THR A 131 -10.84 -9.02 18.35
CA THR A 131 -11.04 -10.35 18.97
C THR A 131 -10.89 -11.42 17.87
N LEU A 132 -9.83 -12.25 17.97
CA LEU A 132 -9.81 -13.57 17.34
C LEU A 132 -10.60 -14.54 18.23
N PRO A 133 -11.31 -15.51 17.63
CA PRO A 133 -10.74 -16.86 17.64
C PRO A 133 -10.92 -17.60 16.30
N SER A 134 -9.90 -18.37 15.91
CA SER A 134 -10.02 -19.49 14.97
C SER A 134 -10.06 -20.81 15.78
N PRO A 135 -10.26 -22.02 15.21
CA PRO A 135 -10.83 -22.44 13.91
C PRO A 135 -11.86 -23.60 14.06
N LEU A 136 -12.80 -23.78 13.11
CA LEU A 136 -13.45 -25.10 12.91
C LEU A 136 -13.70 -25.38 11.43
N HIS A 137 -13.60 -26.68 11.11
CA HIS A 137 -13.63 -27.31 9.81
C HIS A 137 -14.83 -26.94 8.92
N GLY A 138 -14.57 -26.94 7.62
CA GLY A 138 -15.59 -26.90 6.58
C GLY A 138 -14.93 -27.10 5.21
N GLU A 139 -14.62 -28.35 4.89
CA GLU A 139 -14.45 -28.78 3.50
C GLU A 139 -15.67 -28.32 2.70
N LEU A 140 -15.45 -27.50 1.69
CA LEU A 140 -16.34 -27.41 0.54
C LEU A 140 -15.47 -27.38 -0.71
N HIS A 141 -15.17 -28.59 -1.19
CA HIS A 141 -14.87 -28.80 -2.58
C HIS A 141 -16.08 -28.34 -3.41
N CYS A 142 -15.89 -27.33 -4.25
CA CYS A 142 -16.76 -27.14 -5.41
C CYS A 142 -15.89 -26.80 -6.62
N SER A 143 -15.34 -27.85 -7.22
CA SER A 143 -14.93 -27.84 -8.62
C SER A 143 -16.19 -27.81 -9.48
N THR A 144 -16.61 -26.62 -9.89
CA THR A 144 -17.42 -26.45 -11.10
C THR A 144 -16.69 -25.49 -12.01
N SER A 145 -16.15 -26.06 -13.09
CA SER A 145 -15.58 -25.37 -14.24
C SER A 145 -16.55 -24.34 -14.80
N SER A 146 -16.34 -23.05 -14.48
CA SER A 146 -16.82 -21.97 -15.33
C SER A 146 -15.79 -20.86 -15.34
N ASN A 147 -15.31 -20.52 -16.54
CA ASN A 147 -14.32 -19.45 -16.78
C ASN A 147 -14.94 -18.05 -16.58
N LEU A 148 -15.74 -17.87 -15.53
CA LEU A 148 -16.39 -16.61 -15.21
C LEU A 148 -15.39 -15.72 -14.48
N ARG A 149 -14.83 -14.77 -15.22
CA ARG A 149 -13.94 -13.76 -14.67
C ARG A 149 -14.78 -12.62 -14.10
N VAL A 150 -14.57 -12.25 -12.84
CA VAL A 150 -15.28 -11.12 -12.21
C VAL A 150 -14.47 -9.84 -12.39
N SER A 151 -15.12 -8.77 -12.87
CA SER A 151 -14.52 -7.44 -12.99
C SER A 151 -14.27 -6.82 -11.60
N ARG A 152 -13.38 -5.81 -11.53
CA ARG A 152 -13.19 -5.00 -10.31
C ARG A 152 -14.48 -4.30 -9.84
N SER A 153 -15.47 -4.16 -10.71
CA SER A 153 -16.81 -3.65 -10.39
C SER A 153 -17.82 -4.72 -9.97
N GLY A 154 -17.40 -5.98 -9.79
CA GLY A 154 -18.27 -7.09 -9.41
C GLY A 154 -19.09 -7.69 -10.56
N ARG A 155 -18.96 -7.17 -11.79
CA ARG A 155 -19.70 -7.70 -12.95
C ARG A 155 -19.06 -8.99 -13.48
N ILE A 156 -19.91 -9.97 -13.80
CA ILE A 156 -19.50 -11.25 -14.41
C ILE A 156 -19.15 -11.02 -15.89
N ILE A 157 -17.92 -11.34 -16.27
CA ILE A 157 -17.43 -11.28 -17.66
C ILE A 157 -17.70 -12.63 -18.32
N LYS A 158 -18.60 -12.65 -19.30
CA LYS A 158 -18.89 -13.84 -20.11
C LYS A 158 -17.69 -14.16 -21.01
N PRO A 159 -17.27 -15.44 -21.12
CA PRO A 159 -16.21 -15.83 -22.04
C PRO A 159 -16.63 -15.58 -23.48
N ASN A 160 -15.72 -15.05 -24.30
CA ASN A 160 -15.95 -14.76 -25.71
C ASN A 160 -15.58 -15.99 -26.55
N ASN A 161 -16.58 -16.68 -27.11
CA ASN A 161 -16.39 -17.91 -27.89
C ASN A 161 -16.10 -17.66 -29.38
N ARG A 162 -15.77 -16.43 -29.80
CA ARG A 162 -15.60 -16.08 -31.23
C ARG A 162 -14.33 -16.63 -31.90
N LEU A 163 -13.51 -17.42 -31.23
CA LEU A 163 -12.24 -17.94 -31.78
C LEU A 163 -12.19 -19.48 -31.93
N LEU A 164 -13.34 -20.15 -31.86
CA LEU A 164 -13.44 -21.57 -32.23
C LEU A 164 -14.05 -21.66 -33.64
N LYS A 165 -13.20 -21.62 -34.66
CA LYS A 165 -13.48 -22.06 -36.02
C LYS A 165 -12.29 -22.88 -36.51
#